data_AF-A0A3N8Q502-F1
#
_entry.id   AF-A0A3N8Q502-F1
#
_cell.length_a   1.000
_cell.length_b   1.000
_cell.length_c   1.000
_cell.angle_alpha   90.00
_cell.angle_beta   90.00
_cell.angle_gamma   90.00
#
_symmetry.space_group_name_H-M   'P 1'
#
loop_
_entity.id
_entity.type
_entity.pdbx_description
1 polymer ?
#
loop_
_entity_poly.entity_id
_entity_poly.type
_entity_poly.pdbx_seq_one_letter_code
_entity_poly.pdbx_strand_id
1 'polypeptide(L)'
;MSEIWFSFAPDRTLMAINVYRRDMSADETRRSWQIAVRNLHNALGAPTSVSGDTTLESLIGKPVAVARVSYAYSDYVATVTASHLPYGGLAVREQYMSTAVRQAG
;
A
#
# COMPACT_ATOMS: atom_id res chain seq x y z
N MET A 1 4.87 10.83 9.94
CA MET A 1 5.64 11.47 8.83
C MET A 1 5.27 10.78 7.51
N SER A 2 5.26 11.51 6.38
CA SER A 2 4.99 10.94 5.05
C SER A 2 6.19 11.05 4.12
N GLU A 3 6.51 9.97 3.43
CA GLU A 3 7.56 9.90 2.42
C GLU A 3 6.96 9.43 1.09
N ILE A 4 7.48 9.97 -0.01
CA ILE A 4 7.14 9.56 -1.37
C ILE A 4 8.41 9.26 -2.15
N TRP A 5 8.45 8.10 -2.81
CA TRP A 5 9.52 7.72 -3.72
C TRP A 5 8.98 7.46 -5.10
N PHE A 6 9.72 7.95 -6.09
CA PHE A 6 9.47 7.72 -7.50
C PHE A 6 10.61 6.86 -8.05
N SER A 7 10.27 5.79 -8.76
CA SER A 7 11.23 4.95 -9.46
C SER A 7 11.08 5.19 -10.95
N PHE A 8 12.21 5.37 -11.63
CA PHE A 8 12.25 5.66 -13.07
C PHE A 8 13.11 4.63 -13.78
N ALA A 9 12.73 4.29 -15.01
CA ALA A 9 13.57 3.56 -15.95
C ALA A 9 14.77 4.42 -16.39
N PRO A 10 15.81 3.82 -17.03
CA PRO A 10 16.96 4.58 -17.54
C PRO A 10 16.60 5.68 -18.54
N ASP A 11 15.50 5.49 -19.28
CA ASP A 11 14.95 6.46 -20.24
C ASP A 11 14.13 7.59 -19.57
N ARG A 12 14.09 7.63 -18.22
CA ARG A 12 13.32 8.56 -17.39
C ARG A 12 11.80 8.32 -17.39
N THR A 13 11.33 7.20 -17.90
CA THR A 13 9.92 6.80 -17.78
C THR A 13 9.60 6.45 -16.32
N LEU A 14 8.50 7.01 -15.77
CA LEU A 14 8.05 6.71 -14.42
C LEU A 14 7.54 5.27 -14.33
N MET A 15 8.16 4.47 -13.45
CA MET A 15 7.88 3.04 -13.29
C MET A 15 7.09 2.72 -12.03
N ALA A 16 7.34 3.43 -10.94
CA ALA A 16 6.64 3.21 -9.69
C ALA A 16 6.53 4.46 -8.83
N ILE A 17 5.48 4.52 -8.03
CA ILE A 17 5.27 5.50 -6.97
C ILE A 17 5.02 4.72 -5.68
N ASN A 18 5.77 5.05 -4.63
CA ASN A 18 5.57 4.50 -3.30
C ASN A 18 5.27 5.65 -2.34
N VAL A 19 4.14 5.59 -1.66
CA VAL A 19 3.78 6.52 -0.58
C VAL A 19 3.81 5.75 0.73
N TYR A 20 4.57 6.24 1.70
CA TYR A 20 4.69 5.60 3.00
C TYR A 20 4.40 6.59 4.11
N ARG A 21 3.42 6.25 4.95
CA ARG A 21 3.08 7.00 6.15
C ARG A 21 3.39 6.10 7.34
N ARG A 22 4.26 6.57 8.24
CA ARG A 22 4.70 5.84 9.44
C ARG A 22 4.53 6.69 10.70
N ASP A 23 4.74 6.03 11.84
CA ASP A 23 4.61 6.59 13.19
C ASP A 23 3.19 7.13 13.42
N MET A 24 2.20 6.38 12.94
CA MET A 24 0.80 6.77 12.96
C MET A 24 0.12 6.32 14.25
N SER A 25 -0.85 7.09 14.72
CA SER A 25 -1.84 6.62 15.69
C SER A 25 -2.80 5.60 15.06
N ALA A 26 -3.56 4.90 15.90
CA ALA A 26 -4.59 3.96 15.45
C ALA A 26 -5.62 4.63 14.51
N ASP A 27 -6.07 5.83 14.84
CA ASP A 27 -7.10 6.54 14.08
C ASP A 27 -6.56 7.10 12.76
N GLU A 28 -5.34 7.62 12.75
CA GLU A 28 -4.67 8.04 11.51
C GLU A 28 -4.48 6.85 10.57
N THR A 29 -4.13 5.68 11.12
CA THR A 29 -3.93 4.44 10.36
C THR A 29 -5.23 4.00 9.72
N ARG A 30 -6.32 3.92 10.50
CA ARG A 30 -7.66 3.59 9.98
C ARG A 30 -8.10 4.55 8.89
N ARG A 31 -7.95 5.85 9.13
CA ARG A 31 -8.35 6.88 8.16
C ARG A 31 -7.55 6.79 6.87
N SER A 32 -6.23 6.66 6.96
CA SER A 32 -5.36 6.61 5.78
C SER A 32 -5.59 5.33 4.97
N TRP A 33 -5.75 4.19 5.64
CA TRP A 33 -6.12 2.92 5.02
C TRP A 33 -7.45 3.03 4.27
N GLN A 34 -8.51 3.50 4.95
CA GLN A 34 -9.83 3.64 4.35
C GLN A 34 -9.83 4.58 3.15
N ILE A 35 -9.12 5.71 3.22
CA ILE A 35 -8.98 6.64 2.09
C ILE A 35 -8.30 5.95 0.92
N ALA A 36 -7.14 5.31 1.12
CA ALA A 36 -6.39 4.66 0.05
C ALA A 36 -7.19 3.50 -0.59
N VAL A 37 -7.77 2.61 0.22
CA VAL A 37 -8.57 1.49 -0.27
C VAL A 37 -9.82 1.96 -1.01
N ARG A 38 -10.54 2.96 -0.49
CA ARG A 38 -11.73 3.52 -1.15
C ARG A 38 -11.38 4.20 -2.48
N ASN A 39 -10.30 4.97 -2.51
CA ASN A 39 -9.86 5.64 -3.74
C ASN A 39 -9.52 4.62 -4.82
N LEU A 40 -8.79 3.55 -4.47
CA LEU A 40 -8.49 2.48 -5.41
C LEU A 40 -9.75 1.72 -5.86
N HIS A 41 -10.65 1.41 -4.92
CA HIS A 41 -11.89 0.72 -5.27
C HIS A 41 -12.75 1.55 -6.23
N ASN A 42 -12.86 2.85 -5.99
CA ASN A 42 -13.61 3.76 -6.87
C ASN A 42 -12.97 3.88 -8.26
N ALA A 43 -11.64 3.79 -8.37
CA ALA A 43 -10.92 3.91 -9.63
C ALA A 43 -10.84 2.60 -10.43
N LEU A 44 -10.71 1.47 -9.74
CA LEU A 44 -10.34 0.18 -10.34
C LEU A 44 -11.40 -0.93 -10.14
N GLY A 45 -12.43 -0.67 -9.33
CA GLY A 45 -13.45 -1.65 -8.97
C GLY A 45 -13.02 -2.57 -7.83
N ALA A 46 -13.43 -3.84 -7.88
CA ALA A 46 -13.08 -4.80 -6.84
C ALA A 46 -11.58 -5.18 -6.88
N PRO A 47 -10.93 -5.37 -5.72
CA PRO A 47 -9.53 -5.79 -5.68
C PRO A 47 -9.34 -7.21 -6.21
N THR A 48 -8.19 -7.44 -6.85
CA THR A 48 -7.79 -8.78 -7.32
C THR A 48 -7.40 -9.72 -6.18
N SER A 49 -6.94 -9.17 -5.05
CA SER A 49 -6.57 -9.95 -3.87
C SER A 49 -6.66 -9.09 -2.61
N VAL A 50 -7.10 -9.72 -1.53
CA VAL A 50 -7.15 -9.17 -0.17
C VAL A 50 -6.55 -10.20 0.78
N SER A 51 -5.74 -9.75 1.74
CA SER A 51 -5.13 -10.63 2.74
C SER A 51 -4.98 -9.93 4.08
N GLY A 52 -4.98 -10.73 5.16
CA GLY A 52 -4.98 -10.22 6.53
C GLY A 52 -6.33 -9.65 6.97
N ASP A 53 -6.34 -9.06 8.16
CA ASP A 53 -7.53 -8.45 8.75
C ASP A 53 -7.69 -7.00 8.28
N THR A 54 -8.55 -6.78 7.27
CA THR A 54 -8.79 -5.46 6.69
C THR A 54 -9.64 -4.52 7.54
N THR A 55 -10.19 -5.00 8.67
CA THR A 55 -10.81 -4.13 9.69
C THR A 55 -9.75 -3.38 10.49
N LEU A 56 -8.50 -3.86 10.43
CA LEU A 56 -7.33 -3.40 11.18
C LEU A 56 -7.42 -3.62 12.70
N GLU A 57 -8.43 -4.33 13.21
CA GLU A 57 -8.57 -4.59 14.65
C GLU A 57 -7.40 -5.40 15.18
N SER A 58 -7.06 -6.50 14.51
CA SER A 58 -5.93 -7.36 14.87
C SER A 58 -4.60 -6.60 14.81
N LEU A 59 -4.49 -5.69 13.84
CA LEU A 59 -3.29 -4.91 13.59
C LEU A 59 -3.06 -3.85 14.68
N ILE A 60 -4.12 -3.22 15.17
CA ILE A 60 -4.02 -2.21 16.22
C ILE A 60 -3.80 -2.89 17.59
N GLY A 61 -4.39 -4.06 17.81
CA GLY A 61 -4.30 -4.78 19.07
C GLY A 61 -3.00 -5.56 19.30
N LYS A 62 -2.26 -5.94 18.24
CA LYS A 62 -1.05 -6.78 18.36
C LYS A 62 0.06 -6.34 17.40
N PRO A 63 1.32 -6.23 17.87
CA PRO A 63 2.45 -6.03 16.97
C PRO A 63 2.68 -7.27 16.09
N VAL A 64 3.22 -7.06 14.88
CA VAL A 64 3.46 -8.08 13.83
C VAL A 64 2.18 -8.54 13.13
N ALA A 65 1.40 -7.59 12.63
CA ALA A 65 0.23 -7.85 11.81
C ALA A 65 0.22 -6.97 10.57
N VAL A 66 -0.32 -7.51 9.48
CA VAL A 66 -0.39 -6.85 8.18
C VAL A 66 -1.77 -7.06 7.57
N ALA A 67 -2.30 -6.02 6.95
CA ALA A 67 -3.46 -6.09 6.07
C ALA A 67 -3.07 -5.55 4.69
N ARG A 68 -3.50 -6.22 3.63
CA ARG A 68 -3.11 -5.86 2.26
C ARG A 68 -4.27 -5.99 1.29
N VAL A 69 -4.44 -4.98 0.45
CA VAL A 69 -5.36 -4.96 -0.69
C VAL A 69 -4.53 -4.74 -1.95
N SER A 70 -4.72 -5.57 -2.96
CA SER A 70 -3.93 -5.54 -4.20
C SER A 70 -4.82 -5.57 -5.44
N TYR A 71 -4.43 -4.80 -6.45
CA TYR A 71 -4.99 -4.76 -7.79
C TYR A 71 -3.86 -5.10 -8.76
N ALA A 72 -4.00 -6.17 -9.51
CA ALA A 72 -2.99 -6.63 -10.45
C ALA A 72 -3.61 -6.84 -11.84
N TYR A 73 -3.18 -6.01 -12.78
CA TYR A 73 -3.54 -6.06 -14.19
C TYR A 73 -2.29 -6.37 -15.04
N SER A 74 -2.47 -6.56 -16.34
CA SER A 74 -1.40 -6.92 -17.26
C SER A 74 -0.28 -5.88 -17.32
N ASP A 75 -0.59 -4.60 -17.15
CA ASP A 75 0.28 -3.43 -17.32
C ASP A 75 0.51 -2.65 -16.00
N TYR A 76 -0.24 -2.96 -14.94
CA TYR A 76 -0.27 -2.17 -13.71
C TYR A 76 -0.52 -3.00 -12.45
N VAL A 77 0.16 -2.66 -11.36
CA VAL A 77 -0.07 -3.19 -10.02
C VAL A 77 -0.23 -2.04 -9.03
N ALA A 78 -1.32 -2.05 -8.28
CA ALA A 78 -1.50 -1.21 -7.10
C ALA A 78 -1.61 -2.07 -5.84
N THR A 79 -1.00 -1.63 -4.75
CA THR A 79 -1.09 -2.30 -3.45
C THR A 79 -1.22 -1.26 -2.35
N VAL A 80 -2.14 -1.48 -1.42
CA VAL A 80 -2.19 -0.79 -0.12
C VAL A 80 -1.87 -1.82 0.95
N THR A 81 -0.91 -1.49 1.82
CA THR A 81 -0.50 -2.32 2.95
C THR A 81 -0.60 -1.50 4.23
N ALA A 82 -1.38 -1.95 5.20
CA ALA A 82 -1.28 -1.49 6.57
C ALA A 82 -0.42 -2.49 7.36
N SER A 83 0.46 -2.00 8.22
CA SER A 83 1.32 -2.85 9.05
C SER A 83 1.50 -2.29 10.45
N HIS A 84 1.62 -3.17 11.45
CA HIS A 84 2.12 -2.84 12.78
C HIS A 84 3.44 -3.57 13.02
N LEU A 85 4.55 -2.86 12.93
CA LEU A 85 5.90 -3.43 13.09
C LEU A 85 6.44 -3.14 14.50
N PRO A 86 7.16 -4.08 15.15
CA PRO A 86 7.63 -3.93 16.52
C PRO A 86 8.44 -2.65 16.81
N TYR A 87 9.22 -2.18 15.84
CA TYR A 87 10.07 -0.99 15.96
C TYR A 87 9.65 0.17 15.04
N GLY A 88 8.65 -0.06 14.17
CA GLY A 88 8.18 0.92 13.18
C GLY A 88 6.78 1.45 13.45
N GLY A 89 6.12 0.96 14.51
CA GLY A 89 4.77 1.34 14.87
C GLY A 89 3.75 0.98 13.79
N LEU A 90 2.65 1.74 13.76
CA LEU A 90 1.63 1.64 12.73
C LEU A 90 2.03 2.44 11.49
N ALA A 91 1.81 1.82 10.34
CA ALA A 91 2.12 2.44 9.05
C ALA A 91 1.12 2.01 7.97
N VAL A 92 0.96 2.88 6.97
CA VAL A 92 0.24 2.62 5.73
C VAL A 92 1.16 2.91 4.55
N ARG A 93 1.31 1.93 3.66
CA ARG A 93 2.07 2.02 2.43
C ARG A 93 1.15 1.85 1.22
N GLU A 94 1.25 2.76 0.27
CA GLU A 94 0.65 2.64 -1.05
C GLU A 94 1.78 2.42 -2.06
N GLN A 95 1.61 1.45 -2.96
CA GLN A 95 2.55 1.15 -4.02
C GLN A 95 1.80 1.09 -5.35
N TYR A 96 2.29 1.82 -6.33
CA TYR A 96 1.74 1.87 -7.68
C TYR A 96 2.87 1.60 -8.64
N MET A 97 2.73 0.62 -9.53
CA MET A 97 3.83 0.14 -10.37
C MET A 97 3.33 -0.27 -11.74
N SER A 98 4.07 0.10 -12.79
CA SER A 98 3.87 -0.49 -14.11
C SER A 98 4.50 -1.89 -14.17
N THR A 99 3.81 -2.88 -14.74
CA THR A 99 4.35 -4.24 -14.88
C THR A 99 5.38 -4.37 -16.00
N ALA A 100 5.58 -3.34 -16.84
CA ALA A 100 6.71 -3.28 -17.77
C ALA A 100 8.07 -3.46 -17.03
N VAL A 101 8.08 -3.18 -15.72
CA VAL A 101 9.21 -3.39 -14.79
C VAL A 101 9.48 -4.86 -14.49
N ARG A 102 8.48 -5.75 -14.56
CA ARG A 102 8.67 -7.18 -14.21
C ARG A 102 9.59 -7.95 -15.17
N GLN A 103 9.94 -7.37 -16.32
CA GLN A 103 10.84 -7.99 -17.30
C GLN A 103 12.32 -7.60 -17.14
N ALA A 104 12.66 -6.66 -16.27
CA ALA A 104 14.06 -6.44 -15.88
C ALA A 104 14.34 -7.27 -14.61
N GLY A 105 14.63 -8.56 -14.83
CA GLY A 105 15.11 -9.48 -13.79
C GLY A 105 16.49 -9.12 -13.27
#